data_AF-A0A7S2W8W4-F1
#
_entry.id   AF-A0A7S2W8W4-F1
#
_cell.length_a   1.000
_cell.length_b   1.000
_cell.length_c   1.000
_cell.angle_alpha   90.00
_cell.angle_beta   90.00
_cell.angle_gamma   90.00
#
_symmetry.space_group_name_H-M   'P 1'
#
loop_
_entity.id
_entity.type
_entity.pdbx_description
1 polymer ?
#
loop_
_entity_poly.entity_id
_entity_poly.type
_entity_poly.pdbx_seq_one_letter_code
_entity_poly.pdbx_strand_id
1 'polypeptide(L)'
;GTGLNGFTGRATTLLSRRLFGVRSPRPVSSGVGLSMGLFDGLAKAFENDPALVPQPGKPTAQLTAASFANTAWNVTLAVVGLPDKDPSNDLFAPQVRVSERRQQQQGFLVPLQLVLLEGGRLDAAETAFTPASTNGSWSVERGTGDATDLVVQLPCKALERKFVTQGSLQKVFGENDDRTSSSYRIPEGVAILQARFDGRSDPSLRTMQGKILASTASGWFGQAATWKQAGAFEGKLLDRFVAPPALDVERE
;
A
#
# COMPACT_ATOMS: atom_id res chain seq x y z
N GLY A 1 -25.15 -64.55 21.12
CA GLY A 1 -23.83 -64.10 20.63
C GLY A 1 -23.86 -62.60 20.52
N THR A 2 -23.22 -61.94 21.47
CA THR A 2 -23.10 -60.50 21.70
C THR A 2 -22.16 -59.82 20.71
N GLY A 3 -22.40 -58.53 20.39
CA GLY A 3 -21.40 -57.72 19.68
C GLY A 3 -21.86 -56.36 19.12
N LEU A 4 -22.63 -55.58 19.88
CA LEU A 4 -22.76 -54.12 19.67
C LEU A 4 -21.46 -53.44 20.10
N ASN A 5 -20.86 -52.60 19.25
CA ASN A 5 -19.85 -51.64 19.68
C ASN A 5 -20.20 -50.26 19.12
N GLY A 6 -20.79 -49.44 19.98
CA GLY A 6 -20.84 -48.00 19.83
C GLY A 6 -19.49 -47.38 20.18
N PHE A 7 -19.13 -46.33 19.46
CA PHE A 7 -18.02 -45.46 19.83
C PHE A 7 -18.50 -44.01 19.84
N THR A 8 -19.02 -43.60 21.00
CA THR A 8 -19.26 -42.20 21.34
C THR A 8 -17.96 -41.60 21.89
N GLY A 9 -17.24 -40.86 21.05
CA GLY A 9 -16.09 -40.06 21.46
C GLY A 9 -16.42 -38.58 21.41
N ARG A 10 -16.93 -38.04 22.53
CA ARG A 10 -16.90 -36.59 22.80
C ARG A 10 -15.45 -36.16 23.03
N ALA A 11 -14.95 -35.23 22.21
CA ALA A 11 -13.77 -34.45 22.53
C ALA A 11 -14.11 -32.96 22.44
N THR A 12 -14.53 -32.43 23.59
CA THR A 12 -14.49 -31.01 23.92
C THR A 12 -13.03 -30.57 23.95
N THR A 13 -12.62 -29.66 23.08
CA THR A 13 -11.39 -28.89 23.29
C THR A 13 -11.63 -27.44 22.87
N LEU A 14 -11.95 -26.64 23.87
CA LEU A 14 -11.83 -25.19 23.86
C LEU A 14 -10.38 -24.82 23.58
N LEU A 15 -10.10 -24.31 22.39
CA LEU A 15 -8.91 -23.51 22.12
C LEU A 15 -9.35 -22.15 21.59
N SER A 16 -9.52 -21.25 22.54
CA SER A 16 -9.54 -19.80 22.36
C SER A 16 -8.23 -19.38 21.66
N ARG A 17 -8.27 -19.30 20.33
CA ARG A 17 -7.24 -18.59 19.56
C ARG A 17 -7.34 -17.11 19.87
N ARG A 18 -6.48 -16.66 20.80
CA ARG A 18 -6.10 -15.25 20.91
C ARG A 18 -5.66 -14.77 19.53
N LEU A 19 -6.39 -13.81 18.99
CA LEU A 19 -5.98 -13.00 17.85
C LEU A 19 -4.68 -12.31 18.25
N PHE A 20 -3.55 -12.77 17.71
CA PHE A 20 -2.33 -12.00 17.73
C PHE A 20 -2.57 -10.75 16.87
N GLY A 21 -2.72 -9.61 17.53
CA GLY A 21 -2.64 -8.31 16.88
C GLY A 21 -1.23 -8.17 16.30
N VAL A 22 -1.08 -8.46 15.01
CA VAL A 22 0.13 -8.16 14.24
C VAL A 22 0.20 -6.63 14.15
N ARG A 23 0.91 -6.01 15.09
CA ARG A 23 1.29 -4.60 14.99
C ARG A 23 2.23 -4.47 13.80
N SER A 24 1.82 -3.68 12.82
CA SER A 24 2.66 -3.26 11.70
C SER A 24 3.96 -2.63 12.23
N PRO A 25 5.14 -2.97 11.68
CA PRO A 25 6.40 -2.34 12.07
C PRO A 25 6.38 -0.87 11.64
N ARG A 26 6.73 0.02 12.57
CA ARG A 26 6.90 1.45 12.28
C ARG A 26 8.14 1.64 11.38
N PRO A 27 8.06 2.41 10.29
CA PRO A 27 9.24 2.75 9.50
C PRO A 27 10.17 3.64 10.32
N VAL A 28 11.45 3.27 10.36
CA VAL A 28 12.52 4.09 10.95
C VAL A 28 12.92 5.12 9.90
N SER A 29 12.62 6.39 10.13
CA SER A 29 13.03 7.47 9.23
C SER A 29 14.52 7.77 9.43
N SER A 30 15.37 7.31 8.51
CA SER A 30 16.72 7.86 8.34
C SER A 30 16.61 9.16 7.54
N GLY A 31 16.45 10.26 8.27
CA GLY A 31 16.53 11.61 7.70
C GLY A 31 17.97 11.94 7.34
N VAL A 32 18.40 11.57 6.13
CA VAL A 32 19.60 12.16 5.51
C VAL A 32 19.14 13.47 4.87
N GLY A 33 19.22 14.55 5.64
CA GLY A 33 18.98 15.90 5.14
C GLY A 33 20.11 16.33 4.20
N LEU A 34 19.81 16.46 2.92
CA LEU A 34 20.62 17.21 1.98
C LEU A 34 20.33 18.71 2.18
N SER A 35 20.90 19.31 3.22
CA SER A 35 20.88 20.77 3.40
C SER A 35 21.93 21.40 2.48
N MET A 36 21.54 21.77 1.25
CA MET A 36 22.33 22.67 0.43
C MET A 36 22.10 24.12 0.90
N GLY A 37 23.17 24.76 1.39
CA GLY A 37 23.20 26.02 2.14
C GLY A 37 22.74 27.31 1.42
N LEU A 38 21.98 27.21 0.33
CA LEU A 38 21.34 28.38 -0.27
C LEU A 38 20.04 28.78 0.47
N PHE A 39 19.31 27.80 1.01
CA PHE A 39 18.04 28.04 1.71
C PHE A 39 18.21 28.46 3.18
N ASP A 40 19.35 28.14 3.81
CA ASP A 40 19.63 28.53 5.21
C ASP A 40 19.80 30.04 5.39
N GLY A 41 20.33 30.74 4.38
CA GLY A 41 20.47 32.20 4.40
C GLY A 41 19.13 32.92 4.30
N LEU A 42 18.20 32.38 3.53
CA LEU A 42 16.83 32.91 3.43
C LEU A 42 16.05 32.64 4.71
N ALA A 43 16.17 31.45 5.29
CA ALA A 43 15.52 31.12 6.57
C ALA A 43 15.89 32.11 7.69
N LYS A 44 17.18 32.47 7.80
CA LYS A 44 17.65 33.48 8.78
C LYS A 44 17.21 34.91 8.48
N ALA A 45 17.03 35.28 7.20
CA ALA A 45 16.56 36.61 6.82
C ALA A 45 15.09 36.85 7.19
N PHE A 46 14.30 35.77 7.28
CA PHE A 46 12.87 35.81 7.60
C PHE A 46 12.55 35.43 9.06
N GLU A 47 13.55 35.00 9.84
CA GLU A 47 13.38 34.52 11.22
C GLU A 47 12.87 35.61 12.19
N ASN A 48 13.07 36.89 11.85
CA ASN A 48 12.64 38.04 12.67
C ASN A 48 11.54 38.88 12.01
N ASP A 49 10.92 38.44 10.92
CA ASP A 49 9.83 39.19 10.29
C ASP A 49 8.54 39.05 11.13
N PRO A 50 8.03 40.12 11.78
CA PRO A 50 6.80 40.05 12.56
C PRO A 50 5.56 39.76 11.70
N ALA A 51 5.64 39.90 10.37
CA ALA A 51 4.58 39.48 9.45
C ALA A 51 4.54 37.95 9.24
N LEU A 52 5.60 37.24 9.61
CA LEU A 52 5.71 35.78 9.55
C LEU A 52 5.51 35.10 10.90
N VAL A 53 5.04 35.82 11.93
CA VAL A 53 4.57 35.18 13.17
C VAL A 53 3.59 34.09 12.75
N PRO A 54 3.91 32.80 12.99
CA PRO A 54 2.99 31.72 12.68
C PRO A 54 1.73 32.03 13.48
N GLN A 55 0.68 32.48 12.81
CA GLN A 55 -0.59 32.64 13.49
C GLN A 55 -0.89 31.27 14.12
N PRO A 56 -1.22 31.20 15.42
CA PRO A 56 -1.55 29.94 16.06
C PRO A 56 -2.64 29.29 15.21
N GLY A 57 -2.23 28.25 14.48
CA GLY A 57 -3.04 27.68 13.42
C GLY A 57 -4.37 27.30 14.04
N LYS A 58 -5.46 27.80 13.46
CA LYS A 58 -6.81 27.35 13.81
C LYS A 58 -6.75 25.82 13.90
N PRO A 59 -7.20 25.20 15.01
CA PRO A 59 -7.04 23.77 15.23
C PRO A 59 -7.60 23.04 14.01
N THR A 60 -6.70 22.50 13.20
CA THR A 60 -7.11 21.89 11.95
C THR A 60 -7.79 20.58 12.31
N ALA A 61 -9.04 20.42 11.87
CA ALA A 61 -9.81 19.23 12.18
C ALA A 61 -9.02 18.01 11.69
N GLN A 62 -8.59 17.17 12.64
CA GLN A 62 -7.85 15.96 12.32
C GLN A 62 -8.75 15.04 11.49
N LEU A 63 -8.19 14.45 10.44
CA LEU A 63 -8.91 13.45 9.65
C LEU A 63 -9.16 12.23 10.53
N THR A 64 -10.42 11.85 10.65
CA THR A 64 -10.85 10.70 11.45
C THR A 64 -11.37 9.60 10.54
N ALA A 65 -11.56 8.39 11.07
CA ALA A 65 -12.23 7.33 10.31
C ALA A 65 -13.60 7.78 9.79
N ALA A 66 -14.37 8.56 10.55
CA ALA A 66 -15.64 9.12 10.11
C ALA A 66 -15.51 10.00 8.86
N SER A 67 -14.34 10.61 8.61
CA SER A 67 -14.10 11.41 7.40
C SER A 67 -14.00 10.57 6.12
N PHE A 68 -13.72 9.27 6.24
CA PHE A 68 -13.56 8.34 5.12
C PHE A 68 -14.69 7.32 5.02
N ALA A 69 -15.46 7.10 6.09
CA ALA A 69 -16.59 6.17 6.06
C ALA A 69 -17.66 6.61 5.04
N ASN A 70 -18.28 5.62 4.41
CA ASN A 70 -19.29 5.74 3.35
C ASN A 70 -18.84 6.60 2.16
N THR A 71 -17.59 6.42 1.71
CA THR A 71 -17.05 7.14 0.55
C THR A 71 -16.74 6.20 -0.62
N ALA A 72 -17.01 6.66 -1.84
CA ALA A 72 -16.71 5.93 -3.07
C ALA A 72 -15.51 6.56 -3.80
N TRP A 73 -14.59 5.71 -4.27
CA TRP A 73 -13.35 6.15 -4.90
C TRP A 73 -13.11 5.42 -6.22
N ASN A 74 -12.74 6.18 -7.25
CA ASN A 74 -12.14 5.66 -8.47
C ASN A 74 -10.64 5.69 -8.33
N VAL A 75 -10.01 4.52 -8.26
CA VAL A 75 -8.58 4.32 -8.05
C VAL A 75 -7.94 3.79 -9.31
N THR A 76 -6.80 4.34 -9.69
CA THR A 76 -5.93 3.81 -10.73
C THR A 76 -4.67 3.29 -10.05
N LEU A 77 -4.50 1.98 -10.06
CA LEU A 77 -3.31 1.31 -9.54
C LEU A 77 -2.25 1.26 -10.63
N ALA A 78 -1.04 1.77 -10.37
CA ALA A 78 0.13 1.56 -11.19
C ALA A 78 0.97 0.42 -10.59
N VAL A 79 0.67 -0.80 -11.01
CA VAL A 79 1.23 -2.03 -10.43
C VAL A 79 2.55 -2.39 -11.12
N VAL A 80 3.64 -2.41 -10.37
CA VAL A 80 4.99 -2.71 -10.89
C VAL A 80 5.39 -4.16 -10.58
N GLY A 81 5.03 -4.64 -9.39
CA GLY A 81 5.46 -5.93 -8.86
C GLY A 81 6.78 -5.86 -8.10
N LEU A 82 7.11 -6.96 -7.44
CA LEU A 82 8.37 -7.13 -6.71
C LEU A 82 9.31 -7.99 -7.57
N PRO A 83 10.58 -7.60 -7.74
CA PRO A 83 11.50 -8.40 -8.52
C PRO A 83 11.78 -9.74 -7.81
N ASP A 84 11.70 -10.86 -8.55
CA ASP A 84 11.96 -12.20 -7.98
C ASP A 84 13.45 -12.41 -7.64
N LYS A 85 14.32 -11.73 -8.38
CA LYS A 85 15.78 -11.71 -8.15
C LYS A 85 16.20 -10.28 -7.86
N ASP A 86 17.15 -10.10 -6.95
CA ASP A 86 17.72 -8.78 -6.71
C ASP A 86 18.40 -8.29 -8.00
N PRO A 87 17.88 -7.22 -8.65
CA PRO A 87 18.42 -6.75 -9.92
C PRO A 87 19.87 -6.23 -9.78
N SER A 88 20.35 -5.97 -8.56
CA SER A 88 21.74 -5.57 -8.33
C SER A 88 22.74 -6.70 -8.60
N ASN A 89 22.33 -7.97 -8.49
CA ASN A 89 23.20 -9.12 -8.77
C ASN A 89 23.36 -9.41 -10.28
N ASP A 90 22.45 -8.93 -11.13
CA ASP A 90 22.54 -9.09 -12.58
C ASP A 90 23.42 -8.00 -13.24
N LEU A 91 23.84 -6.98 -12.49
CA LEU A 91 24.56 -5.80 -12.97
C LEU A 91 26.05 -5.78 -12.59
N PHE A 92 26.77 -6.91 -12.68
CA PHE A 92 28.24 -6.92 -12.59
C PHE A 92 28.96 -6.31 -13.81
N ALA A 93 28.24 -5.64 -14.71
CA ALA A 93 28.82 -4.77 -15.74
C ALA A 93 29.09 -3.36 -15.15
N PRO A 94 30.13 -2.65 -15.63
CA PRO A 94 30.56 -1.36 -15.06
C PRO A 94 29.39 -0.41 -14.87
N GLN A 95 29.38 0.28 -13.72
CA GLN A 95 28.35 1.22 -13.24
C GLN A 95 27.99 2.29 -14.29
N VAL A 96 27.27 1.92 -15.34
CA VAL A 96 26.58 2.87 -16.20
C VAL A 96 25.41 3.34 -15.36
N ARG A 97 25.52 4.57 -14.88
CA ARG A 97 24.48 5.23 -14.09
C ARG A 97 23.18 5.24 -14.88
N VAL A 98 22.30 4.28 -14.62
CA VAL A 98 20.90 4.27 -15.06
C VAL A 98 20.11 5.27 -14.18
N SER A 99 20.62 6.48 -14.01
CA SER A 99 20.03 7.46 -13.08
C SER A 99 18.86 8.24 -13.67
N GLU A 100 18.62 8.21 -14.98
CA GLU A 100 17.65 9.16 -15.60
C GLU A 100 16.63 8.56 -16.58
N ARG A 101 16.74 7.28 -17.01
CA ARG A 101 15.62 6.59 -17.71
C ARG A 101 14.53 6.08 -16.74
N ARG A 102 14.40 6.74 -15.58
CA ARG A 102 13.63 6.34 -14.40
C ARG A 102 12.12 6.61 -14.47
N GLN A 103 11.58 7.08 -15.60
CA GLN A 103 10.18 7.52 -15.67
C GLN A 103 9.20 6.60 -16.41
N GLN A 104 9.65 5.50 -17.02
CA GLN A 104 8.75 4.61 -17.76
C GLN A 104 9.01 3.11 -17.52
N GLN A 105 9.22 2.70 -16.27
CA GLN A 105 8.66 1.39 -15.92
C GLN A 105 7.14 1.57 -15.90
N GLN A 106 6.50 1.50 -17.07
CA GLN A 106 5.05 1.58 -17.22
C GLN A 106 4.46 0.43 -16.43
N GLY A 107 4.00 0.70 -15.20
CA GLY A 107 3.25 -0.27 -14.40
C GLY A 107 2.01 -0.74 -15.16
N PHE A 108 1.50 -1.91 -14.79
CA PHE A 108 0.18 -2.34 -15.24
C PHE A 108 -0.86 -1.42 -14.59
N LEU A 109 -1.57 -0.64 -15.40
CA LEU A 109 -2.60 0.28 -14.92
C LEU A 109 -3.91 -0.48 -14.70
N VAL A 110 -4.39 -0.50 -13.46
CA VAL A 110 -5.64 -1.18 -13.10
C VAL A 110 -6.63 -0.16 -12.55
N PRO A 111 -7.72 0.14 -13.28
CA PRO A 111 -8.82 0.89 -12.71
C PRO A 111 -9.54 0.02 -11.68
N LEU A 112 -9.84 0.59 -10.52
CA LEU A 112 -10.44 -0.09 -9.37
C LEU A 112 -11.41 0.86 -8.67
N GLN A 113 -12.64 0.40 -8.44
CA GLN A 113 -13.61 1.13 -7.62
C GLN A 113 -13.56 0.59 -6.19
N LEU A 114 -13.44 1.50 -5.22
CA LEU A 114 -13.45 1.20 -3.80
C LEU A 114 -14.60 1.91 -3.11
N VAL A 115 -15.25 1.23 -2.17
CA VAL A 115 -16.21 1.82 -1.24
C VAL A 115 -15.72 1.57 0.18
N LEU A 116 -15.36 2.65 0.88
CA LEU A 116 -14.94 2.61 2.27
C LEU A 116 -16.21 2.65 3.13
N LEU A 117 -16.59 1.53 3.74
CA LEU A 117 -17.79 1.41 4.56
C LEU A 117 -17.48 1.65 6.05
N GLU A 118 -18.53 1.92 6.83
CA GLU A 118 -18.42 2.00 8.29
C GLU A 118 -17.85 0.71 8.92
N GLY A 119 -17.21 0.92 10.08
CA GLY A 119 -16.56 -0.17 10.83
C GLY A 119 -15.26 -0.66 10.22
N GLY A 120 -14.64 0.09 9.29
CA GLY A 120 -13.38 -0.29 8.66
C GLY A 120 -13.53 -1.38 7.60
N ARG A 121 -14.74 -1.59 7.07
CA ARG A 121 -15.01 -2.56 6.00
C ARG A 121 -14.76 -1.92 4.64
N LEU A 122 -14.17 -2.69 3.72
CA LEU A 122 -13.92 -2.25 2.34
C LEU A 122 -14.70 -3.14 1.38
N ASP A 123 -15.45 -2.52 0.47
CA ASP A 123 -15.98 -3.19 -0.72
C ASP A 123 -15.18 -2.74 -1.94
N ALA A 124 -14.78 -3.69 -2.79
CA ALA A 124 -13.93 -3.44 -3.94
C ALA A 124 -14.45 -4.19 -5.16
N ALA A 125 -14.57 -3.49 -6.28
CA ALA A 125 -14.96 -4.11 -7.53
C ALA A 125 -13.93 -5.18 -7.97
N GLU A 126 -14.42 -6.22 -8.65
CA GLU A 126 -13.55 -7.22 -9.26
C GLU A 126 -12.74 -6.60 -10.42
N THR A 127 -11.46 -6.93 -10.48
CA THR A 127 -10.55 -6.48 -11.54
C THR A 127 -9.55 -7.59 -11.90
N ALA A 128 -8.60 -7.27 -12.80
CA ALA A 128 -7.45 -8.14 -13.02
C ALA A 128 -6.56 -8.27 -11.75
N PHE A 129 -6.63 -7.30 -10.83
CA PHE A 129 -5.83 -7.29 -9.60
C PHE A 129 -6.60 -7.83 -8.38
N THR A 130 -7.92 -7.69 -8.34
CA THR A 130 -8.78 -8.06 -7.20
C THR A 130 -9.69 -9.25 -7.55
N PRO A 131 -9.93 -10.20 -6.62
CA PRO A 131 -10.88 -11.29 -6.86
C PRO A 131 -12.36 -10.84 -6.88
N ALA A 132 -13.25 -11.73 -7.32
CA ALA A 132 -14.69 -11.53 -7.21
C ALA A 132 -15.12 -11.43 -5.74
N SER A 133 -16.08 -10.54 -5.42
CA SER A 133 -16.63 -10.37 -4.07
C SER A 133 -15.57 -10.07 -3.00
N THR A 134 -14.65 -9.15 -3.32
CA THR A 134 -13.53 -8.82 -2.45
C THR A 134 -13.97 -7.92 -1.30
N ASN A 135 -14.10 -8.51 -0.11
CA ASN A 135 -14.19 -7.76 1.14
C ASN A 135 -12.78 -7.55 1.71
N GLY A 136 -12.36 -6.29 1.78
CA GLY A 136 -11.12 -5.90 2.44
C GLY A 136 -11.38 -5.24 3.79
N SER A 137 -10.36 -4.56 4.31
CA SER A 137 -10.52 -3.65 5.44
C SER A 137 -9.79 -2.34 5.20
N TRP A 138 -10.14 -1.31 5.95
CA TRP A 138 -9.40 -0.06 5.96
C TRP A 138 -9.33 0.51 7.38
N SER A 139 -8.28 1.27 7.64
CA SER A 139 -8.05 1.97 8.90
C SER A 139 -7.40 3.32 8.67
N VAL A 140 -7.52 4.19 9.67
CA VAL A 140 -6.83 5.47 9.72
C VAL A 140 -5.82 5.39 10.84
N GLU A 141 -4.54 5.48 10.49
CA GLU A 141 -3.43 5.41 11.42
C GLU A 141 -2.81 6.79 11.60
N ARG A 142 -2.37 7.09 12.83
CA ARG A 142 -1.65 8.34 13.09
C ARG A 142 -0.22 8.19 12.57
N GLY A 143 0.12 8.99 11.56
CA GLY A 143 1.47 9.06 11.00
C GLY A 143 2.44 9.84 11.89
N THR A 144 3.63 10.09 11.37
CA THR A 144 4.62 10.94 12.04
C THR A 144 4.20 12.41 11.97
N GLY A 145 4.00 13.04 13.14
CA GLY A 145 3.56 14.43 13.26
C GLY A 145 2.03 14.57 13.20
N ASP A 146 1.55 15.54 12.41
CA ASP A 146 0.12 15.80 12.16
C ASP A 146 -0.40 15.07 10.91
N ALA A 147 0.40 14.16 10.35
CA ALA A 147 -0.01 13.36 9.22
C ALA A 147 -0.89 12.20 9.65
N THR A 148 -1.82 11.85 8.78
CA THR A 148 -2.76 10.75 8.93
C THR A 148 -2.59 9.81 7.75
N ASP A 149 -2.36 8.53 8.01
CA ASP A 149 -2.22 7.50 6.99
C ASP A 149 -3.55 6.76 6.84
N LEU A 150 -4.12 6.77 5.64
CA LEU A 150 -5.19 5.86 5.25
C LEU A 150 -4.55 4.55 4.77
N VAL A 151 -4.88 3.46 5.45
CA VAL A 151 -4.37 2.12 5.17
C VAL A 151 -5.53 1.26 4.68
N VAL A 152 -5.47 0.82 3.42
CA VAL A 152 -6.48 -0.05 2.81
C VAL A 152 -5.86 -1.42 2.59
N GLN A 153 -6.41 -2.45 3.23
CA GLN A 153 -6.06 -3.85 3.05
C GLN A 153 -6.96 -4.46 1.97
N LEU A 154 -6.37 -4.69 0.80
CA LEU A 154 -7.06 -5.14 -0.40
C LEU A 154 -6.60 -6.56 -0.76
N PRO A 155 -7.47 -7.57 -0.67
CA PRO A 155 -7.19 -8.88 -1.25
C PRO A 155 -6.88 -8.77 -2.75
N CYS A 156 -5.83 -9.44 -3.19
CA CYS A 156 -5.34 -9.37 -4.56
C CYS A 156 -5.02 -10.75 -5.12
N LYS A 157 -5.24 -10.90 -6.44
CA LYS A 157 -4.83 -12.05 -7.25
C LYS A 157 -3.32 -12.02 -7.46
N ALA A 158 -2.71 -13.18 -7.65
CA ALA A 158 -1.31 -13.22 -8.08
C ALA A 158 -1.17 -12.53 -9.44
N LEU A 159 -0.19 -11.62 -9.54
CA LEU A 159 0.16 -10.94 -10.78
C LEU A 159 1.63 -11.21 -11.07
N GLU A 160 1.95 -11.74 -12.25
CA GLU A 160 3.33 -11.92 -12.70
C GLU A 160 3.55 -11.18 -14.01
N ARG A 161 4.69 -10.51 -14.13
CA ARG A 161 5.12 -9.85 -15.34
C ARG A 161 6.59 -10.13 -15.60
N LYS A 162 6.89 -10.50 -16.84
CA LYS A 162 8.26 -10.68 -17.32
C LYS A 162 8.67 -9.49 -18.19
N PHE A 163 9.72 -8.80 -17.81
CA PHE A 163 10.38 -7.81 -18.66
C PHE A 163 11.57 -8.48 -19.34
N VAL A 164 11.56 -8.47 -20.67
CA VAL A 164 12.69 -8.92 -21.48
C VAL A 164 13.35 -7.67 -22.04
N THR A 165 14.50 -7.31 -21.49
CA THR A 165 15.32 -6.22 -22.04
C THR A 165 16.09 -6.75 -23.24
N GLN A 166 15.75 -6.25 -24.44
CA GLN A 166 16.59 -6.44 -25.62
C GLN A 166 17.72 -5.42 -25.59
N GLY A 167 18.71 -5.66 -24.73
CA GLY A 167 20.00 -4.99 -24.81
C GLY A 167 21.00 -5.99 -25.37
N SER A 168 21.69 -5.66 -26.47
CA SER A 168 22.90 -6.40 -26.81
C SER A 168 23.98 -5.99 -25.80
N LEU A 169 24.29 -6.84 -24.84
CA LEU A 169 25.61 -6.80 -24.23
C LEU A 169 26.59 -7.11 -25.37
N GLN A 170 27.11 -6.09 -26.03
CA GLN A 170 28.12 -6.26 -27.07
C GLN A 170 29.36 -6.86 -26.40
N LYS A 171 29.45 -8.20 -26.50
CA LYS A 171 30.64 -9.05 -26.51
C LYS A 171 31.93 -8.34 -26.08
N VAL A 172 32.29 -8.47 -24.81
CA VAL A 172 33.72 -8.54 -24.43
C VAL A 172 34.20 -10.00 -24.40
N PHE A 173 33.30 -10.98 -24.32
CA PHE A 173 33.64 -12.39 -24.46
C PHE A 173 32.68 -13.09 -25.41
N GLY A 174 33.25 -13.92 -26.29
CA GLY A 174 32.57 -14.53 -27.42
C GLY A 174 31.33 -15.32 -27.03
N GLU A 175 30.23 -14.98 -27.69
CA GLU A 175 29.25 -15.92 -28.23
C GLU A 175 28.39 -16.61 -27.16
N ASN A 176 27.54 -15.82 -26.51
CA ASN A 176 26.19 -16.23 -26.16
C ASN A 176 25.27 -15.01 -26.16
N ASP A 177 24.08 -15.19 -26.72
CA ASP A 177 23.04 -14.19 -26.87
C ASP A 177 22.35 -14.01 -25.51
N ASP A 178 23.04 -13.38 -24.56
CA ASP A 178 22.60 -13.26 -23.16
C ASP A 178 21.45 -12.26 -23.03
N ARG A 179 20.24 -12.74 -23.32
CA ARG A 179 18.99 -12.03 -23.04
C ARG A 179 18.79 -11.96 -21.53
N THR A 180 19.04 -10.79 -20.93
CA THR A 180 18.65 -10.54 -19.54
C THR A 180 17.13 -10.39 -19.46
N SER A 181 16.46 -11.29 -18.75
CA SER A 181 15.04 -11.17 -18.42
C SER A 181 14.85 -11.05 -16.93
N SER A 182 14.05 -10.08 -16.49
CA SER A 182 13.69 -9.89 -15.09
C SER A 182 12.19 -10.13 -14.91
N SER A 183 11.82 -11.00 -13.98
CA SER A 183 10.44 -11.22 -13.58
C SER A 183 10.09 -10.39 -12.35
N TYR A 184 8.89 -9.82 -12.37
CA TYR A 184 8.30 -9.06 -11.29
C TYR A 184 6.97 -9.69 -10.92
N ARG A 185 6.77 -9.94 -9.64
CA ARG A 185 5.62 -10.68 -9.11
C ARG A 185 4.97 -9.93 -7.96
N ILE A 186 3.65 -9.95 -7.92
CA ILE A 186 2.85 -9.73 -6.71
C ILE A 186 2.23 -11.07 -6.35
N PRO A 187 2.58 -11.66 -5.20
CA PRO A 187 1.94 -12.88 -4.76
C PRO A 187 0.47 -12.63 -4.45
N GLU A 188 -0.35 -13.67 -4.63
CA GLU A 188 -1.72 -13.67 -4.12
C GLU A 188 -1.71 -13.44 -2.59
N GLY A 189 -2.71 -12.70 -2.10
CA GLY A 189 -2.83 -12.40 -0.68
C GLY A 189 -3.41 -11.00 -0.46
N VAL A 190 -2.85 -10.27 0.50
CA VAL A 190 -3.28 -8.90 0.82
C VAL A 190 -2.25 -7.91 0.32
N ALA A 191 -2.67 -6.97 -0.52
CA ALA A 191 -1.94 -5.75 -0.82
C ALA A 191 -2.40 -4.63 0.12
N ILE A 192 -1.47 -3.77 0.53
CA ILE A 192 -1.78 -2.57 1.32
C ILE A 192 -1.67 -1.36 0.41
N LEU A 193 -2.75 -0.60 0.27
CA LEU A 193 -2.72 0.74 -0.30
C LEU A 193 -2.53 1.73 0.86
N GLN A 194 -1.40 2.41 0.91
CA GLN A 194 -1.12 3.41 1.94
C GLN A 194 -1.06 4.80 1.31
N ALA A 195 -1.99 5.67 1.69
CA ALA A 195 -2.01 7.09 1.35
C ALA A 195 -1.79 7.94 2.60
N ARG A 196 -1.01 9.01 2.46
CA ARG A 196 -0.69 9.94 3.54
C ARG A 196 -1.39 11.26 3.31
N PHE A 197 -2.08 11.76 4.34
CA PHE A 197 -2.74 13.04 4.35
C PHE A 197 -2.07 13.92 5.41
N ASP A 198 -1.49 15.04 5.00
CA ASP A 198 -1.05 16.04 5.94
C ASP A 198 -2.30 16.80 6.39
N GLY A 199 -2.58 16.83 7.70
CA GLY A 199 -3.85 17.21 8.33
C GLY A 199 -4.38 18.63 8.10
N ARG A 200 -4.12 19.25 6.94
CA ARG A 200 -4.72 20.48 6.43
C ARG A 200 -6.03 20.16 5.75
N SER A 201 -7.13 20.62 6.37
CA SER A 201 -8.50 20.39 5.92
C SER A 201 -8.78 20.94 4.51
N ASP A 202 -9.49 20.12 3.72
CA ASP A 202 -10.69 20.51 2.97
C ASP A 202 -10.71 20.78 1.45
N PRO A 203 -9.62 20.55 0.69
CA PRO A 203 -9.78 20.12 -0.72
C PRO A 203 -9.05 18.82 -1.07
N SER A 204 -8.12 18.37 -0.22
CA SER A 204 -7.25 17.20 -0.43
C SER A 204 -7.98 15.85 -0.30
N LEU A 205 -9.15 15.80 0.36
CA LEU A 205 -9.97 14.57 0.40
C LEU A 205 -10.57 14.19 -0.95
N ARG A 206 -10.42 15.03 -1.99
CA ARG A 206 -10.87 14.67 -3.35
C ARG A 206 -9.92 13.71 -4.06
N THR A 207 -8.68 13.61 -3.60
CA THR A 207 -7.65 12.80 -4.23
C THR A 207 -6.83 12.09 -3.19
N MET A 208 -6.58 10.81 -3.41
CA MET A 208 -5.61 10.04 -2.64
C MET A 208 -4.47 9.63 -3.55
N GLN A 209 -3.24 9.78 -3.09
CA GLN A 209 -2.08 9.25 -3.78
C GLN A 209 -1.25 8.49 -2.77
N GLY A 210 -0.65 7.40 -3.22
CA GLY A 210 0.02 6.51 -2.29
C GLY A 210 0.80 5.41 -2.95
N LYS A 211 1.26 4.49 -2.09
CA LYS A 211 2.06 3.34 -2.49
C LYS A 211 1.29 2.05 -2.29
N ILE A 212 1.56 1.09 -3.17
CA ILE A 212 1.07 -0.28 -3.05
C ILE A 212 2.19 -1.07 -2.36
N LEU A 213 1.88 -1.70 -1.24
CA LEU A 213 2.79 -2.60 -0.54
C LEU A 213 2.28 -4.03 -0.72
N ALA A 214 3.16 -4.94 -1.08
CA ALA A 214 2.88 -6.37 -1.12
C ALA A 214 3.71 -7.07 -0.05
N SER A 215 3.12 -8.10 0.56
CA SER A 215 3.86 -8.96 1.48
C SER A 215 4.81 -9.84 0.67
N THR A 216 6.03 -9.97 1.17
CA THR A 216 6.94 -11.03 0.74
C THR A 216 6.96 -12.10 1.80
N ALA A 217 6.88 -13.36 1.36
CA ALA A 217 7.13 -14.48 2.23
C ALA A 217 8.51 -14.29 2.86
N SER A 218 8.56 -14.36 4.17
CA SER A 218 9.81 -14.40 4.88
C SER A 218 10.61 -15.62 4.44
N GLY A 219 11.93 -15.44 4.33
CA GLY A 219 12.82 -16.55 4.00
C GLY A 219 12.65 -17.73 4.99
N TRP A 220 13.21 -18.87 4.62
CA TRP A 220 13.14 -20.18 5.31
C TRP A 220 13.29 -20.15 6.84
N PHE A 221 13.88 -19.10 7.41
CA PHE A 221 14.12 -18.94 8.84
C PHE A 221 12.96 -18.33 9.65
N GLY A 222 11.71 -18.41 9.17
CA GLY A 222 10.54 -18.01 9.95
C GLY A 222 10.54 -16.52 10.33
N GLN A 223 11.16 -15.67 9.51
CA GLN A 223 11.14 -14.22 9.74
C GLN A 223 9.70 -13.70 9.64
N ALA A 224 9.42 -12.51 10.16
CA ALA A 224 8.11 -11.88 9.94
C ALA A 224 7.96 -11.52 8.45
N ALA A 225 6.73 -11.58 7.92
CA ALA A 225 6.46 -11.10 6.57
C ALA A 225 6.90 -9.63 6.46
N THR A 226 7.67 -9.31 5.42
CA THR A 226 8.11 -7.94 5.17
C THR A 226 7.30 -7.33 4.03
N TRP A 227 6.92 -6.07 4.22
CA TRP A 227 6.16 -5.31 3.23
C TRP A 227 7.13 -4.55 2.33
N LYS A 228 7.04 -4.79 1.03
CA LYS A 228 7.84 -4.10 0.02
C LYS A 228 6.95 -3.32 -0.92
N GLN A 229 7.42 -2.17 -1.39
CA GLN A 229 6.69 -1.38 -2.36
C GLN A 229 6.63 -2.10 -3.71
N ALA A 230 5.42 -2.37 -4.18
CA ALA A 230 5.12 -3.08 -5.41
C ALA A 230 4.43 -2.18 -6.47
N GLY A 231 4.23 -0.90 -6.17
CA GLY A 231 3.62 0.06 -7.09
C GLY A 231 3.23 1.37 -6.41
N ALA A 232 2.42 2.14 -7.13
CA ALA A 232 1.81 3.37 -6.67
C ALA A 232 0.33 3.41 -7.06
N PHE A 233 -0.45 4.29 -6.47
CA PHE A 233 -1.82 4.51 -6.89
C PHE A 233 -2.22 5.97 -6.78
N GLU A 234 -3.22 6.32 -7.56
CA GLU A 234 -3.94 7.58 -7.47
C GLU A 234 -5.43 7.26 -7.43
N GLY A 235 -6.17 7.88 -6.52
CA GLY A 235 -7.60 7.73 -6.39
C GLY A 235 -8.28 9.07 -6.36
N LYS A 236 -9.47 9.14 -6.94
CA LYS A 236 -10.33 10.32 -6.93
C LYS A 236 -11.64 9.97 -6.24
N LEU A 237 -12.02 10.78 -5.27
CA LEU A 237 -13.31 10.68 -4.60
C LEU A 237 -14.40 10.94 -5.64
N LEU A 238 -15.31 10.00 -5.79
CA LEU A 238 -16.45 10.12 -6.68
C LEU A 238 -17.59 10.87 -6.00
N ASP A 239 -18.00 10.35 -4.85
CA ASP A 239 -19.10 10.90 -4.08
C ASP A 239 -19.00 10.45 -2.62
N ARG A 240 -19.67 11.19 -1.74
CA ARG A 240 -19.99 10.69 -0.40
C ARG A 240 -21.34 10.02 -0.49
N PHE A 241 -21.39 8.73 -0.18
CA PHE A 241 -22.68 8.10 0.03
C PHE A 241 -23.30 8.74 1.25
N VAL A 242 -24.36 9.52 1.05
CA VAL A 242 -25.36 9.68 2.09
C VAL A 242 -26.01 8.31 2.17
N ALA A 243 -25.62 7.52 3.18
CA ALA A 243 -26.29 6.26 3.43
C ALA A 243 -27.81 6.55 3.39
N PRO A 244 -28.61 5.80 2.62
CA PRO A 244 -30.06 5.94 2.72
C PRO A 244 -30.39 5.82 4.21
N PRO A 245 -31.26 6.70 4.76
CA PRO A 245 -31.61 6.65 6.18
C PRO A 245 -31.90 5.21 6.52
N ALA A 246 -31.22 4.68 7.54
CA ALA A 246 -31.39 3.30 7.95
C ALA A 246 -32.90 3.06 8.00
N LEU A 247 -33.40 2.18 7.13
CA LEU A 247 -34.78 1.77 7.22
C LEU A 247 -34.87 1.17 8.62
N ASP A 248 -35.52 1.90 9.52
CA ASP A 248 -35.90 1.39 10.82
C ASP A 248 -36.79 0.20 10.50
N VAL A 249 -36.18 -0.98 10.45
CA VAL A 249 -36.88 -2.25 10.46
C VAL A 249 -37.43 -2.36 11.87
N GLU A 250 -38.49 -1.57 12.13
CA GLU A 250 -39.34 -1.76 13.29
C GLU A 250 -39.77 -3.22 13.24
N ARG A 251 -39.38 -3.92 14.31
CA ARG A 251 -39.78 -5.29 14.56
C ARG A 251 -41.31 -5.32 14.70
N GLU A 252 -41.99 -5.92 13.73
CA GLU A 252 -43.31 -6.53 13.97
C GLU A 252 -43.17 -7.81 14.81
#